data_AF-A0A1G6XWQ7-F1
#
_entry.id   AF-A0A1G6XWQ7-F1
#
_cell.length_a   1.000
_cell.length_b   1.000
_cell.length_c   1.000
_cell.angle_alpha   90.00
_cell.angle_beta   90.00
_cell.angle_gamma   90.00
#
_symmetry.space_group_name_H-M   'P 1'
#
loop_
_entity.id
_entity.type
_entity.pdbx_description
1 polymer ?
#
loop_
_entity_poly.entity_id
_entity_poly.type
_entity_poly.pdbx_seq_one_letter_code
_entity_poly.pdbx_strand_id
1 'polypeptide(L)'
;MPCISHYFAMRKTLALCAGSLVLASSSWAQTPAAPNAEPEPGLWAFEGELNGQPGRSLQIDTEQGRALIVSYLGYRADGTSLFLQASGLRSGDSSAFRGPLQEFRNGPPVIGGGAGNGEVAGSPGETQLTFDSPTSGTVTLPGDAARRISRFTYGPMVIGSSSGLYTLQTYSSRLNPTPTASYRIEMRSGNFLMSQLTTSDGRMCSYSGTYQKRGQGIESDGTASCVDPSGTQVRSPYRIEQFAVDSYGLATGTLRKDGIESFFMGACHAGAIFLGSPATCASSSSRTDVMVQPGIWAFDDELNGRPGRSLQIDTQNGSRALVLSYLGYRTDGSSLFMQGSTANRDTSNQFTVPLTEFRNGPVIGGAIRPADVASTVGAATIVFDSPTTGTITLPFDTPRRISRFRYEDHLVRFNKAFSAQVYPFWSPTGTATSIDMVVRDNVFRMDTRTENPSVACEYRGTYRLSGEGLDSEGTRTCTASTGTTSEAYRAEQFTVDRNGLLRGMMQNASDGGGRYIYLGACWNGRLCTQPELEQPR
;
A
#
# COMPACT_ATOMS: atom_id res chain seq x y z
N MET A 1 40.75 26.06 -37.48
CA MET A 1 40.51 25.00 -38.49
C MET A 1 41.19 23.74 -37.97
N PRO A 2 40.43 22.71 -37.61
CA PRO A 2 40.12 21.67 -38.57
C PRO A 2 38.62 21.33 -38.62
N CYS A 3 38.23 20.83 -39.78
CA CYS A 3 36.88 20.55 -40.22
C CYS A 3 36.65 19.02 -40.28
N ILE A 4 35.44 18.64 -39.87
CA ILE A 4 34.58 17.59 -40.46
C ILE A 4 34.97 16.13 -40.20
N SER A 5 34.17 15.49 -39.34
CA SER A 5 33.90 14.05 -39.36
C SER A 5 32.43 13.84 -39.72
N HIS A 6 32.17 13.02 -40.73
CA HIS A 6 30.84 12.70 -41.24
C HIS A 6 30.17 11.55 -40.45
N TYR A 7 28.94 11.83 -40.02
CA TYR A 7 27.74 10.97 -40.01
C TYR A 7 27.91 9.43 -40.02
N PHE A 8 27.41 8.79 -38.96
CA PHE A 8 26.60 7.57 -39.09
C PHE A 8 25.44 7.61 -38.08
N ALA A 9 24.23 7.76 -38.60
CA ALA A 9 22.98 7.73 -37.83
C ALA A 9 22.58 6.27 -37.55
N MET A 10 22.63 5.84 -36.29
CA MET A 10 22.09 4.55 -35.86
C MET A 10 20.62 4.71 -35.45
N ARG A 11 19.71 4.29 -36.33
CA ARG A 11 18.30 4.04 -35.99
C ARG A 11 18.24 2.83 -35.05
N LYS A 12 17.81 3.01 -33.80
CA LYS A 12 17.42 1.90 -32.92
C LYS A 12 15.93 1.61 -33.09
N THR A 13 15.65 0.52 -33.79
CA THR A 13 14.34 -0.12 -33.87
C THR A 13 14.06 -0.79 -32.52
N LEU A 14 13.00 -0.39 -31.81
CA LEU A 14 12.47 -1.16 -30.67
C LEU A 14 11.76 -2.40 -31.23
N ALA A 15 12.30 -3.58 -30.94
CA ALA A 15 11.66 -4.85 -31.27
C ALA A 15 10.49 -5.12 -30.31
N LEU A 16 9.29 -5.27 -30.88
CA LEU A 16 8.15 -5.89 -30.21
C LEU A 16 8.47 -7.38 -29.99
N CYS A 17 8.62 -7.80 -28.74
CA CYS A 17 8.47 -9.21 -28.39
C CYS A 17 6.97 -9.50 -28.17
N ALA A 18 6.31 -9.98 -29.22
CA ALA A 18 4.99 -10.58 -29.14
C ALA A 18 5.11 -11.97 -28.50
N GLY A 19 4.96 -12.04 -27.17
CA GLY A 19 4.79 -13.29 -26.44
C GLY A 19 3.30 -13.64 -26.35
N SER A 20 2.90 -14.73 -27.02
CA SER A 20 1.56 -15.29 -26.97
C SER A 20 1.21 -15.72 -25.54
N LEU A 21 0.35 -14.95 -24.85
CA LEU A 21 -0.22 -15.33 -23.55
C LEU A 21 -1.48 -16.17 -23.78
N VAL A 22 -1.39 -17.47 -23.49
CA VAL A 22 -2.57 -18.31 -23.27
C VAL A 22 -3.16 -17.91 -21.91
N LEU A 23 -4.24 -17.14 -21.92
CA LEU A 23 -5.02 -16.84 -20.72
C LEU A 23 -5.87 -18.08 -20.38
N ALA A 24 -5.35 -18.95 -19.51
CA ALA A 24 -6.20 -19.87 -18.77
C ALA A 24 -7.02 -19.04 -17.78
N SER A 25 -8.29 -18.79 -18.12
CA SER A 25 -9.27 -18.26 -17.18
C SER A 25 -9.48 -19.29 -16.08
N SER A 26 -8.78 -19.15 -14.95
CA SER A 26 -9.10 -19.90 -13.74
C SER A 26 -10.48 -19.42 -13.27
N SER A 27 -11.46 -20.32 -13.26
CA SER A 27 -12.78 -20.06 -12.68
C SER A 27 -12.64 -20.08 -11.16
N TRP A 28 -12.31 -18.95 -10.57
CA TRP A 28 -12.45 -18.76 -9.13
C TRP A 28 -13.93 -18.72 -8.81
N ALA A 29 -14.35 -19.49 -7.81
CA ALA A 29 -15.71 -19.39 -7.31
C ALA A 29 -15.96 -17.93 -6.89
N GLN A 30 -16.98 -17.31 -7.47
CA GLN A 30 -17.48 -16.02 -7.02
C GLN A 30 -17.91 -16.18 -5.57
N THR A 31 -17.02 -15.80 -4.66
CA THR A 31 -17.27 -15.88 -3.23
C THR A 31 -18.14 -14.67 -2.89
N PRO A 32 -19.16 -14.81 -2.00
CA PRO A 32 -19.95 -13.67 -1.57
C PRO A 32 -19.04 -12.54 -1.07
N ALA A 33 -19.40 -11.31 -1.41
CA ALA A 33 -18.65 -10.11 -1.03
C ALA A 33 -18.33 -10.15 0.46
N ALA A 34 -17.07 -9.93 0.81
CA ALA A 34 -16.70 -9.77 2.20
C ALA A 34 -17.40 -8.51 2.74
N PRO A 35 -18.16 -8.60 3.85
CA PRO A 35 -18.58 -7.39 4.54
C PRO A 35 -17.32 -6.58 4.85
N ASN A 36 -17.32 -5.31 4.45
CA ASN A 36 -16.29 -4.34 4.81
C ASN A 36 -14.94 -4.52 4.09
N ALA A 37 -14.91 -5.14 2.90
CA ALA A 37 -13.71 -5.19 2.06
C ALA A 37 -13.11 -3.78 1.86
N GLU A 38 -11.87 -3.61 2.32
CA GLU A 38 -11.11 -2.37 2.17
C GLU A 38 -10.28 -2.43 0.90
N PRO A 39 -10.53 -1.56 -0.10
CA PRO A 39 -9.76 -1.61 -1.33
C PRO A 39 -8.30 -1.23 -1.09
N GLU A 40 -7.38 -1.89 -1.78
CA GLU A 40 -5.99 -1.45 -1.81
C GLU A 40 -5.82 -0.16 -2.62
N PRO A 41 -5.03 0.81 -2.12
CA PRO A 41 -4.69 2.00 -2.89
C PRO A 41 -3.84 1.66 -4.13
N GLY A 42 -4.00 2.46 -5.19
CA GLY A 42 -3.21 2.44 -6.42
C GLY A 42 -4.04 2.25 -7.70
N LEU A 43 -3.43 1.69 -8.74
CA LEU A 43 -4.05 1.54 -10.06
C LEU A 43 -4.97 0.30 -10.13
N TRP A 44 -6.15 0.48 -10.72
CA TRP A 44 -7.18 -0.53 -10.93
C TRP A 44 -7.58 -0.58 -12.40
N ALA A 45 -7.80 -1.79 -12.90
CA ALA A 45 -8.12 -2.04 -14.29
C ALA A 45 -9.54 -2.60 -14.45
N PHE A 46 -10.16 -2.28 -15.59
CA PHE A 46 -11.42 -2.92 -16.01
C PHE A 46 -11.12 -4.33 -16.51
N GLU A 47 -11.78 -5.33 -15.93
CA GLU A 47 -11.64 -6.71 -16.39
C GLU A 47 -12.15 -6.83 -17.84
N GLY A 48 -11.42 -7.58 -18.66
CA GLY A 48 -11.66 -7.67 -20.11
C GLY A 48 -10.99 -6.57 -20.94
N GLU A 49 -10.46 -5.51 -20.32
CA GLU A 49 -9.66 -4.47 -21.00
C GLU A 49 -8.14 -4.67 -20.80
N LEU A 50 -7.74 -5.68 -20.02
CA LEU A 50 -6.34 -6.06 -19.76
C LEU A 50 -5.74 -6.89 -20.91
N ASN A 51 -5.46 -6.25 -22.05
CA ASN A 51 -4.90 -6.88 -23.24
C ASN A 51 -3.45 -6.43 -23.58
N GLY A 52 -2.81 -5.71 -22.66
CA GLY A 52 -1.46 -5.14 -22.86
C GLY A 52 -1.42 -3.88 -23.72
N GLN A 53 -2.56 -3.40 -24.20
CA GLN A 53 -2.68 -2.14 -24.94
C GLN A 53 -3.16 -1.02 -24.01
N PRO A 54 -2.87 0.26 -24.34
CA PRO A 54 -3.37 1.38 -23.56
C PRO A 54 -4.90 1.42 -23.52
N GLY A 55 -5.47 1.88 -22.41
CA GLY A 55 -6.91 1.92 -22.19
C GLY A 55 -7.30 2.83 -21.03
N ARG A 56 -8.54 2.73 -20.57
CA ARG A 56 -9.03 3.45 -19.39
C ARG A 56 -8.67 2.71 -18.10
N SER A 57 -8.55 3.44 -17.01
CA SER A 57 -8.27 2.87 -15.69
C SER A 57 -8.90 3.70 -14.58
N LEU A 58 -8.92 3.12 -13.38
CA LEU A 58 -9.23 3.83 -12.16
C LEU A 58 -7.97 3.90 -11.30
N GLN A 59 -7.80 4.98 -10.58
CA GLN A 59 -6.90 5.02 -9.44
C GLN A 59 -7.73 5.27 -8.20
N ILE A 60 -7.55 4.40 -7.21
CA ILE A 60 -8.34 4.41 -5.98
C ILE A 60 -7.36 4.67 -4.85
N ASP A 61 -7.71 5.59 -3.95
CA ASP A 61 -6.94 5.91 -2.76
C ASP A 61 -7.83 5.83 -1.52
N THR A 62 -7.27 5.32 -0.43
CA THR A 62 -7.86 5.22 0.92
C THR A 62 -6.75 5.46 1.95
N GLU A 63 -7.07 6.02 3.12
CA GLU A 63 -6.11 6.30 4.20
C GLU A 63 -6.43 5.53 5.49
N GLN A 64 -6.91 4.28 5.35
CA GLN A 64 -7.33 3.42 6.46
C GLN A 64 -8.58 3.92 7.21
N GLY A 65 -9.30 4.89 6.68
CA GLY A 65 -10.55 5.40 7.23
C GLY A 65 -11.72 5.14 6.29
N ARG A 66 -12.64 6.10 6.23
CA ARG A 66 -13.88 5.98 5.45
C ARG A 66 -13.83 6.79 4.17
N ALA A 67 -12.93 7.75 4.08
CA ALA A 67 -12.76 8.54 2.89
C ALA A 67 -12.18 7.69 1.76
N LEU A 68 -12.66 7.95 0.55
CA LEU A 68 -12.16 7.33 -0.66
C LEU A 68 -12.00 8.44 -1.70
N ILE A 69 -10.92 8.40 -2.46
CA ILE A 69 -10.77 9.20 -3.68
C ILE A 69 -10.62 8.25 -4.86
N VAL A 70 -11.39 8.49 -5.91
CA VAL A 70 -11.37 7.72 -7.15
C VAL A 70 -11.10 8.66 -8.31
N SER A 71 -9.98 8.46 -8.99
CA SER A 71 -9.69 9.14 -10.26
C SER A 71 -9.96 8.19 -11.42
N TYR A 72 -10.80 8.61 -12.35
CA TYR A 72 -10.99 7.95 -13.64
C TYR A 72 -10.01 8.54 -14.65
N LEU A 73 -9.22 7.67 -15.30
CA LEU A 73 -8.31 8.03 -16.38
C LEU A 73 -8.85 7.46 -17.68
N GLY A 74 -9.26 8.31 -18.62
CA GLY A 74 -9.91 7.84 -19.85
C GLY A 74 -10.01 8.92 -20.93
N TYR A 75 -11.04 8.84 -21.76
CA TYR A 75 -11.10 9.60 -23.01
C TYR A 75 -12.44 10.30 -23.22
N ARG A 76 -12.37 11.47 -23.85
CA ARG A 76 -13.53 12.21 -24.37
C ARG A 76 -13.98 11.62 -25.70
N ALA A 77 -15.18 12.01 -26.14
CA ALA A 77 -15.73 11.62 -27.43
C ALA A 77 -14.85 12.06 -28.62
N ASP A 78 -14.14 13.18 -28.48
CA ASP A 78 -13.18 13.68 -29.48
C ASP A 78 -11.84 12.92 -29.49
N GLY A 79 -11.67 11.94 -28.60
CA GLY A 79 -10.47 11.12 -28.47
C GLY A 79 -9.39 11.70 -27.55
N THR A 80 -9.54 12.93 -27.05
CA THR A 80 -8.57 13.52 -26.11
C THR A 80 -8.60 12.81 -24.76
N SER A 81 -7.45 12.74 -24.09
CA SER A 81 -7.38 12.23 -22.71
C SER A 81 -8.02 13.21 -21.73
N LEU A 82 -8.65 12.69 -20.69
CA LEU A 82 -9.09 13.46 -19.52
C LEU A 82 -8.92 12.65 -18.25
N PHE A 83 -8.87 13.36 -17.13
CA PHE A 83 -9.11 12.75 -15.83
C PHE A 83 -10.40 13.31 -15.23
N LEU A 84 -11.06 12.47 -14.44
CA LEU A 84 -12.18 12.86 -13.59
C LEU A 84 -11.91 12.37 -12.18
N GLN A 85 -12.46 13.02 -11.15
CA GLN A 85 -12.28 12.60 -9.77
C GLN A 85 -13.58 12.60 -8.98
N ALA A 86 -13.79 11.58 -8.16
CA ALA A 86 -14.82 11.54 -7.14
C ALA A 86 -14.15 11.38 -5.77
N SER A 87 -14.67 12.05 -4.76
CA SER A 87 -14.23 11.88 -3.38
C SER A 87 -15.43 11.91 -2.44
N GLY A 88 -15.31 11.26 -1.28
CA GLY A 88 -16.37 11.22 -0.30
C GLY A 88 -16.17 10.14 0.76
N LEU A 89 -17.10 10.06 1.70
CA LEU A 89 -17.08 9.08 2.77
C LEU A 89 -17.95 7.87 2.42
N ARG A 90 -17.42 6.66 2.60
CA ARG A 90 -18.22 5.43 2.60
C ARG A 90 -19.12 5.40 3.84
N SER A 91 -20.27 4.77 3.73
CA SER A 91 -21.22 4.62 4.83
C SER A 91 -20.74 3.58 5.84
N GLY A 92 -20.26 3.99 7.02
CA GLY A 92 -19.79 3.09 8.07
C GLY A 92 -18.87 1.98 7.54
N ASP A 93 -19.20 0.74 7.89
CA ASP A 93 -18.54 -0.50 7.51
C ASP A 93 -18.73 -0.93 6.02
N SER A 94 -19.39 -0.11 5.19
CA SER A 94 -19.68 -0.48 3.80
C SER A 94 -18.43 -0.62 2.93
N SER A 95 -18.43 -1.67 2.10
CA SER A 95 -17.50 -1.81 0.97
C SER A 95 -17.96 -1.04 -0.28
N ALA A 96 -19.07 -0.31 -0.21
CA ALA A 96 -19.60 0.49 -1.30
C ALA A 96 -19.29 1.98 -1.15
N PHE A 97 -18.99 2.62 -2.28
CA PHE A 97 -18.77 4.05 -2.42
C PHE A 97 -19.67 4.61 -3.52
N ARG A 98 -20.17 5.83 -3.31
CA ARG A 98 -20.90 6.60 -4.32
C ARG A 98 -20.43 8.05 -4.22
N GLY A 99 -20.20 8.67 -5.37
CA GLY A 99 -19.93 10.10 -5.42
C GLY A 99 -19.96 10.68 -6.85
N PRO A 100 -20.10 12.00 -6.99
CA PRO A 100 -20.11 12.67 -8.27
C PRO A 100 -18.71 12.59 -8.88
N LEU A 101 -18.62 12.10 -10.11
CA LEU A 101 -17.39 12.10 -10.88
C LEU A 101 -17.23 13.49 -11.50
N GLN A 102 -16.24 14.27 -11.08
CA GLN A 102 -16.07 15.68 -11.46
C GLN A 102 -14.95 15.85 -12.49
N GLU A 103 -15.17 16.72 -13.47
CA GLU A 103 -14.14 17.22 -14.38
C GLU A 103 -13.60 18.56 -13.88
N PHE A 104 -12.32 18.81 -14.12
CA PHE A 104 -11.64 20.05 -13.77
C PHE A 104 -11.06 20.73 -15.00
N ARG A 105 -10.90 22.04 -14.96
CA ARG A 105 -10.28 22.83 -16.03
C ARG A 105 -9.51 24.04 -15.50
N ASN A 106 -8.80 24.73 -16.38
CA ASN A 106 -8.17 26.03 -16.15
C ASN A 106 -7.14 26.05 -15.00
N GLY A 107 -6.55 24.90 -14.65
CA GLY A 107 -5.43 24.85 -13.71
C GLY A 107 -4.08 25.05 -14.41
N PRO A 108 -2.97 25.01 -13.66
CA PRO A 108 -1.64 25.24 -14.22
C PRO A 108 -1.30 24.23 -15.33
N PRO A 109 -0.74 24.71 -16.46
CA PRO A 109 -0.34 23.81 -17.52
C PRO A 109 0.83 22.91 -17.08
N VAL A 110 0.93 21.74 -17.70
CA VAL A 110 1.99 20.75 -17.42
C VAL A 110 3.40 21.33 -17.60
N ILE A 111 3.62 22.07 -18.68
CA ILE A 111 4.94 22.59 -19.05
C ILE A 111 4.94 24.11 -18.86
N GLY A 112 5.93 24.62 -18.13
CA GLY A 112 6.16 26.06 -17.95
C GLY A 112 5.13 26.78 -17.09
N GLY A 113 4.19 26.07 -16.47
CA GLY A 113 3.18 26.62 -15.57
C GLY A 113 3.66 26.66 -14.11
N GLY A 114 3.66 27.84 -13.50
CA GLY A 114 3.86 28.01 -12.05
C GLY A 114 2.72 27.41 -11.22
N ALA A 115 2.80 27.53 -9.89
CA ALA A 115 1.71 27.12 -9.01
C ALA A 115 0.42 27.91 -9.29
N GLY A 116 -0.73 27.24 -9.16
CA GLY A 116 -2.04 27.85 -9.40
C GLY A 116 -3.15 26.83 -9.21
N ASN A 117 -4.40 27.28 -9.37
CA ASN A 117 -5.58 26.45 -9.14
C ASN A 117 -6.41 26.34 -10.42
N GLY A 118 -7.00 25.17 -10.63
CA GLY A 118 -8.10 25.00 -11.57
C GLY A 118 -9.46 25.23 -10.90
N GLU A 119 -10.50 24.89 -11.64
CA GLU A 119 -11.90 24.95 -11.22
C GLU A 119 -12.65 23.70 -11.66
N VAL A 120 -13.75 23.40 -10.98
CA VAL A 120 -14.68 22.34 -11.39
C VAL A 120 -15.36 22.79 -12.69
N ALA A 121 -15.21 22.00 -13.75
CA ALA A 121 -15.82 22.23 -15.05
C ALA A 121 -17.25 21.69 -15.13
N GLY A 122 -17.52 20.57 -14.45
CA GLY A 122 -18.80 19.88 -14.49
C GLY A 122 -18.71 18.44 -13.97
N SER A 123 -19.76 17.66 -14.17
CA SER A 123 -19.81 16.25 -13.80
C SER A 123 -20.61 15.44 -14.82
N PRO A 124 -20.08 14.33 -15.38
CA PRO A 124 -20.88 13.38 -16.15
C PRO A 124 -21.92 12.62 -15.32
N GLY A 125 -21.86 12.68 -13.98
CA GLY A 125 -22.80 12.04 -13.07
C GLY A 125 -22.12 11.24 -11.94
N GLU A 126 -22.91 10.41 -11.27
CA GLU A 126 -22.48 9.61 -10.12
C GLU A 126 -21.74 8.33 -10.54
N THR A 127 -20.59 8.06 -9.92
CA THR A 127 -19.94 6.75 -9.97
C THR A 127 -20.35 5.91 -8.75
N GLN A 128 -20.42 4.59 -8.95
CA GLN A 128 -20.73 3.63 -7.88
C GLN A 128 -19.66 2.56 -7.87
N LEU A 129 -19.03 2.32 -6.72
CA LEU A 129 -18.09 1.23 -6.52
C LEU A 129 -18.61 0.31 -5.43
N THR A 130 -18.37 -1.00 -5.56
CA THR A 130 -18.59 -1.99 -4.52
C THR A 130 -17.46 -2.99 -4.55
N PHE A 131 -16.74 -3.12 -3.45
CA PHE A 131 -15.63 -4.06 -3.31
C PHE A 131 -16.12 -5.38 -2.71
N ASP A 132 -15.65 -6.48 -3.30
CA ASP A 132 -15.88 -7.84 -2.81
C ASP A 132 -14.62 -8.42 -2.13
N SER A 133 -13.44 -7.93 -2.51
CA SER A 133 -12.17 -8.14 -1.82
C SER A 133 -11.34 -6.85 -1.83
N PRO A 134 -10.20 -6.82 -1.12
CA PRO A 134 -9.26 -5.71 -1.23
C PRO A 134 -8.72 -5.43 -2.63
N THR A 135 -8.80 -6.41 -3.54
CA THR A 135 -8.21 -6.32 -4.89
C THR A 135 -9.21 -6.57 -6.02
N SER A 136 -10.49 -6.76 -5.71
CA SER A 136 -11.55 -6.90 -6.71
C SER A 136 -12.85 -6.20 -6.32
N GLY A 137 -13.57 -5.72 -7.33
CA GLY A 137 -14.81 -4.99 -7.14
C GLY A 137 -15.61 -4.84 -8.42
N THR A 138 -16.69 -4.08 -8.32
CA THR A 138 -17.53 -3.66 -9.44
C THR A 138 -17.62 -2.14 -9.45
N VAL A 139 -17.52 -1.53 -10.64
CA VAL A 139 -17.78 -0.10 -10.85
C VAL A 139 -18.94 0.09 -11.82
N THR A 140 -19.79 1.06 -11.55
CA THR A 140 -20.78 1.60 -12.49
C THR A 140 -20.46 3.07 -12.73
N LEU A 141 -19.97 3.38 -13.93
CA LEU A 141 -19.73 4.75 -14.36
C LEU A 141 -21.05 5.40 -14.83
N PRO A 142 -21.13 6.73 -14.86
CA PRO A 142 -22.35 7.43 -15.29
C PRO A 142 -22.80 6.99 -16.69
N GLY A 143 -24.00 6.44 -16.80
CA GLY A 143 -24.56 5.98 -18.09
C GLY A 143 -23.89 4.74 -18.69
N ASP A 144 -23.00 4.05 -17.96
CA ASP A 144 -22.37 2.79 -18.39
C ASP A 144 -22.97 1.61 -17.59
N ALA A 145 -22.80 0.40 -18.11
CA ALA A 145 -23.16 -0.82 -17.38
C ALA A 145 -22.16 -1.05 -16.23
N ALA A 146 -22.59 -1.84 -15.22
CA ALA A 146 -21.69 -2.31 -14.18
C ALA A 146 -20.58 -3.19 -14.79
N ARG A 147 -19.33 -2.93 -14.39
CA ARG A 147 -18.13 -3.63 -14.90
C ARG A 147 -17.27 -4.11 -13.74
N ARG A 148 -16.69 -5.30 -13.90
CA ARG A 148 -15.71 -5.83 -12.96
C ARG A 148 -14.40 -5.05 -13.05
N ILE A 149 -13.81 -4.80 -11.90
CA ILE A 149 -12.50 -4.15 -11.76
C ILE A 149 -11.62 -4.98 -10.84
N SER A 150 -10.32 -4.93 -11.09
CA SER A 150 -9.33 -5.56 -10.23
C SER A 150 -8.08 -4.69 -10.07
N ARG A 151 -7.37 -4.88 -8.96
CA ARG A 151 -6.11 -4.19 -8.68
C ARG A 151 -5.08 -4.55 -9.75
N PHE A 152 -4.58 -3.54 -10.44
CA PHE A 152 -3.63 -3.71 -11.54
C PHE A 152 -2.30 -4.28 -11.04
N THR A 153 -1.78 -5.28 -11.73
CA THR A 153 -0.47 -5.89 -11.44
C THR A 153 0.51 -5.57 -12.57
N TYR A 154 1.60 -4.88 -12.23
CA TYR A 154 2.62 -4.45 -13.15
C TYR A 154 3.67 -5.55 -13.38
N GLY A 155 3.63 -6.12 -14.58
CA GLY A 155 4.53 -7.19 -15.00
C GLY A 155 4.39 -8.47 -14.17
N PRO A 156 5.16 -9.52 -14.49
CA PRO A 156 5.22 -10.69 -13.64
C PRO A 156 5.97 -10.35 -12.36
N MET A 157 5.27 -10.29 -11.22
CA MET A 157 5.95 -10.28 -9.90
C MET A 157 6.81 -11.54 -9.82
N VAL A 158 8.13 -11.41 -9.73
CA VAL A 158 9.01 -12.59 -9.62
C VAL A 158 8.97 -13.07 -8.17
N ILE A 159 7.97 -13.90 -7.86
CA ILE A 159 8.06 -14.82 -6.72
C ILE A 159 8.80 -16.04 -7.29
N GLY A 160 10.11 -16.11 -7.11
CA GLY A 160 10.84 -17.36 -7.29
C GLY A 160 10.25 -18.46 -6.40
N SER A 161 10.71 -19.70 -6.49
CA SER A 161 10.37 -20.67 -5.43
C SER A 161 10.87 -20.09 -4.11
N SER A 162 9.94 -19.63 -3.25
CA SER A 162 10.28 -18.92 -2.02
C SER A 162 9.83 -19.77 -0.84
N SER A 163 10.78 -20.12 0.00
CA SER A 163 10.53 -20.73 1.32
C SER A 163 11.08 -19.78 2.37
N GLY A 164 10.32 -19.51 3.41
CA GLY A 164 10.71 -18.65 4.51
C GLY A 164 10.12 -19.10 5.83
N LEU A 165 10.86 -18.84 6.90
CA LEU A 165 10.35 -18.95 8.26
C LEU A 165 9.87 -17.57 8.73
N TYR A 166 8.71 -17.55 9.39
CA TYR A 166 8.06 -16.35 9.89
C TYR A 166 7.57 -16.61 11.32
N THR A 167 7.66 -15.63 12.21
CA THR A 167 6.98 -15.68 13.51
C THR A 167 5.81 -14.73 13.42
N LEU A 168 4.58 -15.26 13.37
CA LEU A 168 3.37 -14.45 13.20
C LEU A 168 2.51 -14.54 14.46
N GLN A 169 2.10 -13.38 14.95
CA GLN A 169 1.05 -13.27 15.94
C GLN A 169 -0.28 -13.10 15.22
N THR A 170 -1.29 -13.84 15.66
CA THR A 170 -2.65 -13.69 15.15
C THR A 170 -3.42 -12.71 16.04
N TYR A 171 -4.41 -12.01 15.50
CA TYR A 171 -5.32 -11.08 16.15
C TYR A 171 -6.72 -11.33 15.61
N SER A 172 -7.71 -11.54 16.49
CA SER A 172 -9.10 -11.76 16.07
C SER A 172 -10.05 -11.23 17.14
N SER A 173 -11.26 -10.84 16.73
CA SER A 173 -12.33 -10.50 17.68
C SER A 173 -12.88 -11.71 18.44
N ARG A 174 -12.61 -12.93 17.96
CA ARG A 174 -13.13 -14.19 18.56
C ARG A 174 -12.07 -15.05 19.24
N LEU A 175 -10.79 -14.72 19.10
CA LEU A 175 -9.68 -15.46 19.71
C LEU A 175 -9.08 -14.60 20.83
N ASN A 176 -9.24 -15.02 22.09
CA ASN A 176 -8.65 -14.35 23.24
C ASN A 176 -8.31 -15.38 24.35
N PRO A 177 -7.04 -15.55 24.77
CA PRO A 177 -5.84 -14.87 24.26
C PRO A 177 -5.49 -15.33 22.85
N THR A 178 -4.81 -14.48 22.10
CA THR A 178 -4.49 -14.78 20.71
C THR A 178 -3.25 -15.64 20.60
N PRO A 179 -3.28 -16.77 19.87
CA PRO A 179 -2.14 -17.66 19.79
C PRO A 179 -1.01 -17.01 18.98
N THR A 180 0.21 -17.19 19.48
CA THR A 180 1.44 -16.91 18.74
C THR A 180 1.90 -18.20 18.09
N ALA A 181 2.29 -18.13 16.81
CA ALA A 181 2.76 -19.29 16.07
C ALA A 181 3.95 -18.97 15.17
N SER A 182 4.88 -19.91 15.06
CA SER A 182 5.90 -19.87 14.02
C SER A 182 5.38 -20.60 12.79
N TYR A 183 5.58 -20.01 11.63
CA TYR A 183 5.10 -20.51 10.36
C TYR A 183 6.28 -20.77 9.42
N ARG A 184 6.20 -21.87 8.67
CA ARG A 184 6.92 -21.99 7.40
C ARG A 184 5.95 -21.66 6.29
N ILE A 185 6.34 -20.70 5.45
CA ILE A 185 5.56 -20.31 4.27
C ILE A 185 6.38 -20.65 3.04
N GLU A 186 5.76 -21.38 2.13
CA GLU A 186 6.33 -21.85 0.88
C GLU A 186 5.40 -21.47 -0.27
N MET A 187 5.99 -20.93 -1.32
CA MET A 187 5.29 -20.64 -2.57
C MET A 187 6.07 -21.24 -3.72
N ARG A 188 5.42 -22.15 -4.45
CA ARG A 188 6.05 -22.83 -5.58
C ARG A 188 5.04 -23.13 -6.68
N SER A 189 5.35 -22.66 -7.88
CA SER A 189 4.56 -22.93 -9.10
C SER A 189 3.06 -22.66 -8.94
N GLY A 190 2.69 -21.53 -8.31
CA GLY A 190 1.30 -21.15 -8.07
C GLY A 190 0.63 -21.80 -6.85
N ASN A 191 1.34 -22.68 -6.13
CA ASN A 191 0.87 -23.28 -4.89
C ASN A 191 1.39 -22.50 -3.68
N PHE A 192 0.53 -22.29 -2.70
CA PHE A 192 0.82 -21.72 -1.41
C PHE A 192 0.69 -22.81 -0.35
N LEU A 193 1.73 -22.92 0.48
CA LEU A 193 1.73 -23.77 1.66
C LEU A 193 2.18 -22.92 2.84
N MET A 194 1.34 -22.84 3.86
CA MET A 194 1.69 -22.25 5.15
C MET A 194 1.47 -23.29 6.23
N SER A 195 2.50 -23.61 7.01
CA SER A 195 2.41 -24.62 8.06
C SER A 195 2.87 -24.02 9.38
N GLN A 196 2.01 -24.13 10.40
CA GLN A 196 2.41 -23.86 11.77
C GLN A 196 3.46 -24.89 12.18
N LEU A 197 4.56 -24.43 12.78
CA LEU A 197 5.66 -25.23 13.31
C LEU A 197 5.58 -25.33 14.83
N THR A 198 5.12 -24.26 15.46
CA THR A 198 4.83 -24.17 16.88
C THR A 198 3.61 -23.28 17.06
N THR A 199 2.79 -23.55 18.07
CA THR A 199 1.75 -22.62 18.53
C THR A 199 1.73 -22.59 20.05
N SER A 200 1.29 -21.47 20.63
CA SER A 200 1.15 -21.34 22.08
C SER A 200 -0.04 -22.12 22.66
N ASP A 201 -0.99 -22.56 21.83
CA ASP A 201 -2.21 -23.28 22.23
C ASP A 201 -2.15 -24.80 21.90
N GLY A 202 -1.06 -25.27 21.30
CA GLY A 202 -0.87 -26.66 20.88
C GLY A 202 -1.67 -27.09 19.65
N ARG A 203 -2.52 -26.23 19.07
CA ARG A 203 -3.27 -26.52 17.84
C ARG A 203 -2.42 -26.24 16.61
N MET A 204 -2.22 -27.23 15.77
CA MET A 204 -1.35 -27.13 14.59
C MET A 204 -2.15 -27.16 13.30
N CYS A 205 -2.07 -26.10 12.51
CA CYS A 205 -2.73 -25.99 11.22
C CYS A 205 -1.73 -25.90 10.06
N SER A 206 -2.05 -26.58 8.95
CA SER A 206 -1.41 -26.42 7.66
C SER A 206 -2.44 -25.95 6.63
N TYR A 207 -2.06 -24.97 5.83
CA TYR A 207 -2.90 -24.28 4.84
C TYR A 207 -2.28 -24.57 3.47
N SER A 208 -3.02 -25.25 2.60
CA SER A 208 -2.57 -25.60 1.26
C SER A 208 -3.59 -25.16 0.22
N GLY A 209 -3.14 -24.41 -0.77
CA GLY A 209 -4.01 -23.82 -1.79
C GLY A 209 -3.25 -23.27 -2.98
N THR A 210 -3.99 -22.65 -3.89
CA THR A 210 -3.41 -21.85 -4.97
C THR A 210 -3.30 -20.40 -4.53
N TYR A 211 -2.32 -19.66 -5.06
CA TYR A 211 -2.24 -18.22 -4.84
C TYR A 211 -2.29 -17.43 -6.14
N GLN A 212 -2.75 -16.20 -6.05
CA GLN A 212 -2.65 -15.19 -7.08
C GLN A 212 -1.89 -13.98 -6.57
N LYS A 213 -1.20 -13.33 -7.50
CA LYS A 213 -0.56 -12.03 -7.26
C LYS A 213 -1.61 -10.96 -7.46
N ARG A 214 -1.80 -10.10 -6.47
CA ARG A 214 -2.76 -9.00 -6.52
C ARG A 214 -2.19 -7.83 -5.73
N GLY A 215 -2.14 -6.65 -6.37
CA GLY A 215 -1.62 -5.44 -5.75
C GLY A 215 -0.21 -5.61 -5.18
N GLN A 216 -0.03 -5.33 -3.89
CA GLN A 216 1.27 -5.42 -3.21
C GLN A 216 1.63 -6.82 -2.68
N GLY A 217 0.71 -7.78 -2.76
CA GLY A 217 0.85 -9.05 -2.08
C GLY A 217 0.32 -10.22 -2.88
N ILE A 218 -0.17 -11.21 -2.14
CA ILE A 218 -0.87 -12.36 -2.70
C ILE A 218 -2.22 -12.56 -2.00
N GLU A 219 -3.12 -13.18 -2.74
CA GLU A 219 -4.31 -13.83 -2.20
C GLU A 219 -4.19 -15.33 -2.39
N SER A 220 -4.71 -16.12 -1.46
CA SER A 220 -4.72 -17.58 -1.57
C SER A 220 -6.00 -18.18 -1.03
N ASP A 221 -6.55 -19.14 -1.76
CA ASP A 221 -7.70 -19.94 -1.32
C ASP A 221 -7.33 -21.42 -1.36
N GLY A 222 -7.84 -22.19 -0.40
CA GLY A 222 -7.56 -23.61 -0.34
C GLY A 222 -8.15 -24.32 0.87
N THR A 223 -7.49 -25.39 1.31
CA THR A 223 -7.89 -26.19 2.48
C THR A 223 -6.91 -26.02 3.62
N ALA A 224 -7.43 -25.69 4.80
CA ALA A 224 -6.73 -25.74 6.06
C ALA A 224 -7.00 -27.08 6.73
N SER A 225 -5.93 -27.79 7.11
CA SER A 225 -5.97 -29.01 7.92
C SER A 225 -5.40 -28.69 9.29
N CYS A 226 -6.24 -28.69 10.31
CA CYS A 226 -5.87 -28.41 11.68
C CYS A 226 -5.95 -29.67 12.54
N VAL A 227 -4.96 -29.90 13.38
CA VAL A 227 -4.92 -30.95 14.39
C VAL A 227 -4.96 -30.29 15.76
N ASP A 228 -5.93 -30.66 16.58
CA ASP A 228 -6.01 -30.17 17.96
C ASP A 228 -5.08 -30.98 18.89
N PRO A 229 -4.91 -30.56 20.17
CA PRO A 229 -4.05 -31.28 21.12
C PRO A 229 -4.51 -32.72 21.41
N SER A 230 -5.76 -33.08 21.11
CA SER A 230 -6.30 -34.44 21.26
C SER A 230 -5.99 -35.34 20.04
N GLY A 231 -5.38 -34.77 18.99
CA GLY A 231 -5.08 -35.46 17.74
C GLY A 231 -6.24 -35.43 16.73
N THR A 232 -7.35 -34.75 17.03
CA THR A 232 -8.49 -34.68 16.11
C THR A 232 -8.17 -33.75 14.95
N GLN A 233 -8.28 -34.28 13.73
CA GLN A 233 -8.05 -33.51 12.51
C GLN A 233 -9.36 -32.93 11.97
N VAL A 234 -9.36 -31.62 11.72
CA VAL A 234 -10.46 -30.89 11.08
C VAL A 234 -9.95 -30.25 9.80
N ARG A 235 -10.73 -30.41 8.71
CA ARG A 235 -10.50 -29.73 7.43
C ARG A 235 -11.54 -28.65 7.23
N SER A 236 -11.10 -27.50 6.75
CA SER A 236 -11.93 -26.33 6.54
C SER A 236 -11.41 -25.55 5.32
N PRO A 237 -12.29 -24.92 4.51
CA PRO A 237 -11.82 -23.97 3.51
C PRO A 237 -11.17 -22.77 4.20
N TYR A 238 -10.15 -22.20 3.57
CA TYR A 238 -9.56 -20.94 4.01
C TYR A 238 -9.39 -19.97 2.84
N ARG A 239 -9.29 -18.69 3.19
CA ARG A 239 -8.85 -17.61 2.31
C ARG A 239 -7.84 -16.75 3.03
N ILE A 240 -6.75 -16.40 2.35
CA ILE A 240 -5.77 -15.41 2.77
C ILE A 240 -5.86 -14.23 1.82
N GLU A 241 -5.95 -13.03 2.37
CA GLU A 241 -6.00 -11.76 1.64
C GLU A 241 -4.86 -10.86 2.08
N GLN A 242 -4.39 -10.01 1.16
CA GLN A 242 -3.36 -9.00 1.41
C GLN A 242 -2.10 -9.55 2.09
N PHE A 243 -1.74 -10.81 1.81
CA PHE A 243 -0.51 -11.34 2.37
C PHE A 243 0.66 -10.65 1.70
N ALA A 244 1.39 -9.87 2.48
CA ALA A 244 2.52 -9.08 2.03
C ALA A 244 3.65 -9.18 3.05
N VAL A 245 4.88 -9.12 2.56
CA VAL A 245 6.05 -8.92 3.41
C VAL A 245 6.73 -7.66 2.91
N ASP A 246 6.71 -6.61 3.73
CA ASP A 246 7.31 -5.33 3.35
C ASP A 246 8.83 -5.39 3.40
N SER A 247 9.52 -4.35 2.91
CA SER A 247 10.99 -4.34 2.94
C SER A 247 11.59 -4.28 4.34
N TYR A 248 10.82 -4.14 5.42
CA TYR A 248 11.31 -4.20 6.79
C TYR A 248 11.29 -5.62 7.34
N GLY A 249 10.71 -6.59 6.62
CA GLY A 249 10.56 -7.94 7.14
C GLY A 249 9.28 -8.13 7.92
N LEU A 250 8.35 -7.18 7.85
CA LEU A 250 7.05 -7.29 8.46
C LEU A 250 6.11 -8.02 7.50
N ALA A 251 5.73 -9.23 7.89
CA ALA A 251 4.68 -9.99 7.25
C ALA A 251 3.33 -9.56 7.83
N THR A 252 2.36 -9.28 6.96
CA THR A 252 0.97 -8.99 7.32
C THR A 252 0.01 -9.74 6.42
N GLY A 253 -1.21 -9.98 6.90
CA GLY A 253 -2.30 -10.47 6.07
C GLY A 253 -3.55 -10.81 6.88
N THR A 254 -4.62 -11.12 6.16
CA THR A 254 -5.92 -11.49 6.73
C THR A 254 -6.25 -12.93 6.36
N LEU A 255 -6.46 -13.78 7.36
CA LEU A 255 -6.89 -15.17 7.23
C LEU A 255 -8.38 -15.28 7.58
N ARG A 256 -9.17 -15.79 6.64
CA ARG A 256 -10.57 -16.19 6.86
C ARG A 256 -10.67 -17.70 6.87
N LYS A 257 -11.21 -18.27 7.95
CA LYS A 257 -11.42 -19.71 8.13
C LYS A 257 -12.60 -19.95 9.07
N ASP A 258 -13.52 -20.85 8.73
CA ASP A 258 -14.68 -21.19 9.56
C ASP A 258 -15.53 -19.96 9.99
N GLY A 259 -15.65 -18.96 9.11
CA GLY A 259 -16.36 -17.71 9.40
C GLY A 259 -15.67 -16.82 10.44
N ILE A 260 -14.42 -17.11 10.79
CA ILE A 260 -13.56 -16.29 11.64
C ILE A 260 -12.58 -15.54 10.74
N GLU A 261 -12.53 -14.23 10.91
CA GLU A 261 -11.48 -13.38 10.37
C GLU A 261 -10.38 -13.18 11.41
N SER A 262 -9.14 -13.35 10.97
CA SER A 262 -7.95 -13.27 11.79
C SER A 262 -6.88 -12.47 11.05
N PHE A 263 -6.38 -11.41 11.67
CA PHE A 263 -5.27 -10.63 11.16
C PHE A 263 -4.00 -11.22 11.72
N PHE A 264 -2.98 -11.40 10.89
CA PHE A 264 -1.69 -11.87 11.37
C PHE A 264 -0.62 -10.85 11.00
N MET A 265 0.27 -10.58 11.96
CA MET A 265 1.40 -9.68 11.79
C MET A 265 2.62 -10.29 12.46
N GLY A 266 3.80 -10.12 11.86
CA GLY A 266 5.01 -10.61 12.50
C GLY A 266 6.28 -10.43 11.71
N ALA A 267 7.39 -10.75 12.36
CA ALA A 267 8.70 -10.66 11.75
C ALA A 267 9.04 -11.93 10.97
N CYS A 268 9.70 -11.75 9.83
CA CYS A 268 10.33 -12.85 9.11
C CYS A 268 11.72 -13.19 9.70
N HIS A 269 12.13 -14.45 9.56
CA HIS A 269 13.45 -14.92 9.97
C HIS A 269 14.48 -14.63 8.89
N ALA A 270 15.76 -14.53 9.29
CA ALA A 270 16.87 -14.34 8.36
C ALA A 270 16.83 -15.39 7.22
N GLY A 271 16.93 -14.92 5.97
CA GLY A 271 16.87 -15.78 4.78
C GLY A 271 15.46 -16.01 4.19
N ALA A 272 14.39 -15.64 4.88
CA ALA A 272 13.05 -15.64 4.28
C ALA A 272 12.96 -14.61 3.14
N ILE A 273 12.28 -14.94 2.04
CA ILE A 273 12.22 -14.10 0.84
C ILE A 273 11.02 -13.14 0.90
N PHE A 274 11.21 -11.91 0.42
CA PHE A 274 10.13 -10.95 0.25
C PHE A 274 9.21 -11.31 -0.91
N LEU A 275 7.91 -11.06 -0.73
CA LEU A 275 6.99 -11.13 -1.86
C LEU A 275 7.36 -10.07 -2.90
N GLY A 276 7.68 -10.53 -4.11
CA GLY A 276 8.03 -9.65 -5.22
C GLY A 276 9.43 -9.03 -5.18
N SER A 277 10.31 -9.47 -4.28
CA SER A 277 11.71 -9.03 -4.26
C SER A 277 12.66 -10.20 -4.04
N PRO A 278 13.82 -10.26 -4.73
CA PRO A 278 14.85 -11.25 -4.47
C PRO A 278 15.57 -11.02 -3.13
N ALA A 279 15.31 -9.90 -2.46
CA ALA A 279 15.90 -9.64 -1.17
C ALA A 279 15.33 -10.60 -0.12
N THR A 280 16.18 -10.95 0.84
CA THR A 280 15.80 -11.74 1.99
C THR A 280 15.67 -10.84 3.22
N CYS A 281 14.90 -11.33 4.17
CA CYS A 281 14.95 -10.94 5.56
C CYS A 281 16.40 -10.98 6.02
N ALA A 282 16.98 -9.80 6.28
CA ALA A 282 18.38 -9.60 6.59
C ALA A 282 18.58 -9.85 8.08
N SER A 283 19.75 -10.37 8.46
CA SER A 283 20.10 -10.59 9.86
C SER A 283 20.62 -9.35 10.59
N SER A 284 21.09 -8.29 9.90
CA SER A 284 21.70 -7.14 10.63
C SER A 284 22.13 -5.88 9.83
N SER A 285 21.82 -5.68 8.54
CA SER A 285 22.37 -4.53 7.79
C SER A 285 21.33 -3.52 7.28
N SER A 286 21.74 -2.25 7.30
CA SER A 286 20.99 -1.03 6.97
C SER A 286 20.20 -1.14 5.67
N ARG A 287 18.89 -1.38 5.78
CA ARG A 287 17.99 -1.14 4.67
C ARG A 287 17.78 0.37 4.53
N THR A 288 18.25 0.90 3.40
CA THR A 288 18.15 2.31 2.98
C THR A 288 17.06 2.53 1.92
N ASP A 289 16.30 1.48 1.59
CA ASP A 289 15.21 1.57 0.63
C ASP A 289 14.04 2.32 1.24
N VAL A 290 13.52 3.31 0.50
CA VAL A 290 12.34 4.06 0.89
C VAL A 290 11.10 3.30 0.44
N MET A 291 10.24 2.91 1.39
CA MET A 291 8.95 2.27 1.10
C MET A 291 7.90 3.32 0.77
N VAL A 292 7.87 3.72 -0.49
CA VAL A 292 6.94 4.72 -0.99
C VAL A 292 5.52 4.19 -0.88
N GLN A 293 4.66 4.96 -0.21
CA GLN A 293 3.24 4.65 -0.10
C GLN A 293 2.54 4.92 -1.44
N PRO A 294 1.76 3.94 -1.95
CA PRO A 294 0.88 4.20 -3.08
C PRO A 294 -0.25 5.16 -2.67
N GLY A 295 -0.78 5.89 -3.64
CA GLY A 295 -1.90 6.80 -3.45
C GLY A 295 -1.80 8.08 -4.26
N ILE A 296 -2.57 9.09 -3.85
CA ILE A 296 -2.53 10.43 -4.45
C ILE A 296 -1.42 11.24 -3.79
N TRP A 297 -0.70 11.99 -4.60
CA TRP A 297 0.40 12.86 -4.19
C TRP A 297 0.16 14.25 -4.77
N ALA A 298 0.50 15.27 -3.99
CA ALA A 298 0.34 16.67 -4.37
C ALA A 298 1.72 17.34 -4.48
N PHE A 299 1.78 18.41 -5.27
CA PHE A 299 2.87 19.36 -5.19
C PHE A 299 2.69 20.22 -3.94
N ASP A 300 3.74 20.37 -3.13
CA ASP A 300 3.63 21.01 -1.81
C ASP A 300 3.15 22.47 -1.91
N ASP A 301 3.51 23.17 -2.99
CA ASP A 301 3.10 24.55 -3.29
C ASP A 301 1.67 24.68 -3.87
N GLU A 302 0.99 23.55 -4.15
CA GLU A 302 -0.40 23.49 -4.61
C GLU A 302 -1.35 22.85 -3.57
N LEU A 303 -0.84 22.44 -2.41
CA LEU A 303 -1.61 21.79 -1.36
C LEU A 303 -2.45 22.80 -0.55
N ASN A 304 -3.53 23.31 -1.15
CA ASN A 304 -4.38 24.35 -0.56
C ASN A 304 -5.89 24.01 -0.53
N GLY A 305 -6.25 22.76 -0.88
CA GLY A 305 -7.62 22.27 -0.92
C GLY A 305 -8.42 22.70 -2.17
N ARG A 306 -7.80 23.40 -3.12
CA ARG A 306 -8.42 23.75 -4.42
C ARG A 306 -7.98 22.77 -5.51
N PRO A 307 -8.72 22.68 -6.64
CA PRO A 307 -8.28 21.87 -7.76
C PRO A 307 -6.90 22.31 -8.24
N GLY A 308 -6.01 21.36 -8.44
CA GLY A 308 -4.62 21.61 -8.85
C GLY A 308 -4.10 20.45 -9.70
N ARG A 309 -2.78 20.39 -9.85
CA ARG A 309 -2.10 19.23 -10.43
C ARG A 309 -1.89 18.18 -9.35
N SER A 310 -1.97 16.91 -9.71
CA SER A 310 -1.65 15.82 -8.79
C SER A 310 -0.90 14.71 -9.47
N LEU A 311 -0.17 13.95 -8.67
CA LEU A 311 0.45 12.70 -9.05
C LEU A 311 -0.31 11.56 -8.41
N GLN A 312 -0.19 10.42 -9.05
CA GLN A 312 -0.83 9.20 -8.63
C GLN A 312 0.20 8.10 -8.77
N ILE A 313 0.74 7.69 -7.62
CA ILE A 313 1.91 6.82 -7.52
C ILE A 313 1.43 5.46 -7.07
N ASP A 314 1.78 4.44 -7.85
CA ASP A 314 1.55 3.05 -7.52
C ASP A 314 2.88 2.32 -7.58
N THR A 315 3.48 2.08 -6.41
CA THR A 315 4.68 1.26 -6.27
C THR A 315 4.29 -0.19 -6.22
N GLN A 316 5.02 -1.09 -6.88
CA GLN A 316 4.75 -2.53 -6.86
C GLN A 316 6.05 -3.31 -6.71
N ASN A 317 5.96 -4.62 -6.43
CA ASN A 317 7.11 -5.51 -6.29
C ASN A 317 8.10 -5.03 -5.21
N GLY A 318 7.59 -4.67 -4.02
CA GLY A 318 8.41 -4.15 -2.92
C GLY A 318 9.08 -2.81 -3.24
N SER A 319 8.34 -1.89 -3.87
CA SER A 319 8.84 -0.58 -4.34
C SER A 319 10.00 -0.67 -5.34
N ARG A 320 10.01 -1.68 -6.22
CA ARG A 320 10.98 -1.76 -7.34
C ARG A 320 10.39 -1.30 -8.66
N ALA A 321 9.12 -1.58 -8.87
CA ALA A 321 8.36 -1.06 -9.98
C ALA A 321 7.54 0.15 -9.53
N LEU A 322 7.34 1.10 -10.43
CA LEU A 322 6.53 2.28 -10.19
C LEU A 322 5.68 2.56 -11.42
N VAL A 323 4.38 2.73 -11.22
CA VAL A 323 3.47 3.34 -12.19
C VAL A 323 3.17 4.76 -11.72
N LEU A 324 3.39 5.72 -12.60
CA LEU A 324 3.15 7.14 -12.36
C LEU A 324 2.02 7.60 -13.27
N SER A 325 0.95 8.13 -12.68
CA SER A 325 -0.06 8.90 -13.39
C SER A 325 0.06 10.37 -12.98
N TYR A 326 0.17 11.25 -13.96
CA TYR A 326 0.13 12.69 -13.78
C TYR A 326 -1.25 13.18 -14.21
N LEU A 327 -1.91 13.94 -13.33
CA LEU A 327 -3.22 14.58 -13.57
C LEU A 327 -3.02 16.08 -13.58
N GLY A 328 -3.40 16.74 -14.68
CA GLY A 328 -3.20 18.19 -14.82
C GLY A 328 -3.87 18.76 -16.06
N TYR A 329 -3.35 19.88 -16.56
CA TYR A 329 -4.06 20.70 -17.54
C TYR A 329 -3.20 20.99 -18.77
N ARG A 330 -3.84 21.04 -19.93
CA ARG A 330 -3.25 21.53 -21.18
C ARG A 330 -3.20 23.06 -21.15
N THR A 331 -2.49 23.63 -22.12
CA THR A 331 -2.41 25.09 -22.30
C THR A 331 -3.75 25.73 -22.65
N ASP A 332 -4.69 24.97 -23.24
CA ASP A 332 -6.06 25.41 -23.50
C ASP A 332 -6.99 25.32 -22.27
N GLY A 333 -6.47 24.89 -21.13
CA GLY A 333 -7.21 24.73 -19.88
C GLY A 333 -7.94 23.38 -19.73
N SER A 334 -7.99 22.53 -20.76
CA SER A 334 -8.62 21.21 -20.66
C SER A 334 -7.80 20.26 -19.77
N SER A 335 -8.48 19.38 -19.03
CA SER A 335 -7.81 18.34 -18.26
C SER A 335 -7.22 17.26 -19.16
N LEU A 336 -6.07 16.72 -18.75
CA LEU A 336 -5.43 15.55 -19.34
C LEU A 336 -4.91 14.61 -18.26
N PHE A 337 -4.62 13.37 -18.66
CA PHE A 337 -3.72 12.52 -17.89
C PHE A 337 -2.53 12.12 -18.75
N MET A 338 -1.38 11.93 -18.10
CA MET A 338 -0.25 11.20 -18.65
C MET A 338 0.06 10.03 -17.75
N GLN A 339 0.54 8.94 -18.32
CA GLN A 339 0.93 7.78 -17.53
C GLN A 339 2.25 7.19 -18.05
N GLY A 340 3.00 6.63 -17.12
CA GLY A 340 4.26 5.96 -17.37
C GLY A 340 4.50 4.87 -16.35
N SER A 341 5.45 3.99 -16.64
CA SER A 341 5.89 2.98 -15.69
C SER A 341 7.35 2.64 -15.85
N THR A 342 7.96 2.11 -14.79
CA THR A 342 9.26 1.46 -14.82
C THR A 342 9.22 0.20 -13.97
N ALA A 343 9.96 -0.84 -14.40
CA ALA A 343 10.10 -2.09 -13.67
C ALA A 343 11.19 -2.03 -12.59
N ASN A 344 12.10 -1.05 -12.69
CA ASN A 344 13.24 -0.92 -11.80
C ASN A 344 13.44 0.54 -11.39
N ARG A 345 13.90 0.71 -10.16
CA ARG A 345 14.48 1.94 -9.64
C ARG A 345 15.93 2.12 -10.11
N ASP A 346 16.36 3.36 -10.25
CA ASP A 346 17.73 3.72 -10.65
C ASP A 346 18.71 3.58 -9.46
N THR A 347 18.24 3.95 -8.26
CA THR A 347 18.95 3.81 -6.97
C THR A 347 17.97 3.33 -5.90
N SER A 348 18.35 3.25 -4.62
CA SER A 348 17.44 2.82 -3.53
C SER A 348 16.20 3.71 -3.35
N ASN A 349 16.21 4.93 -3.87
CA ASN A 349 15.14 5.92 -3.69
C ASN A 349 14.78 6.73 -4.95
N GLN A 350 15.33 6.39 -6.11
CA GLN A 350 15.13 7.16 -7.35
C GLN A 350 14.47 6.33 -8.46
N PHE A 351 13.55 6.94 -9.19
CA PHE A 351 12.90 6.38 -10.36
C PHE A 351 12.94 7.36 -11.53
N THR A 352 13.13 6.83 -12.73
CA THR A 352 12.95 7.54 -13.99
C THR A 352 11.79 6.91 -14.77
N VAL A 353 10.76 7.70 -15.08
CA VAL A 353 9.52 7.21 -15.69
C VAL A 353 9.18 7.99 -16.96
N PRO A 354 9.06 7.35 -18.14
CA PRO A 354 8.61 8.02 -19.35
C PRO A 354 7.12 8.37 -19.26
N LEU A 355 6.78 9.65 -19.30
CA LEU A 355 5.40 10.13 -19.31
C LEU A 355 4.83 10.18 -20.72
N THR A 356 3.73 9.47 -20.93
CA THR A 356 3.04 9.37 -22.21
C THR A 356 1.58 9.81 -22.07
N GLU A 357 1.15 10.67 -22.99
CA GLU A 357 -0.26 10.97 -23.21
C GLU A 357 -0.85 9.98 -24.23
N PHE A 358 -2.07 9.53 -23.97
CA PHE A 358 -2.80 8.61 -24.83
C PHE A 358 -4.03 9.29 -25.44
N ARG A 359 -4.58 8.72 -26.51
CA ARG A 359 -5.81 9.19 -27.18
C ARG A 359 -6.65 8.05 -27.73
N ASN A 360 -7.88 8.34 -28.14
CA ASN A 360 -8.76 7.43 -28.88
C ASN A 360 -9.16 6.13 -28.15
N GLY A 361 -9.08 6.08 -26.82
CA GLY A 361 -9.51 4.89 -26.08
C GLY A 361 -11.02 4.80 -25.81
N PRO A 362 -11.43 3.99 -24.81
CA PRO A 362 -12.82 3.84 -24.42
C PRO A 362 -13.35 5.10 -23.74
N VAL A 363 -14.48 5.61 -24.22
CA VAL A 363 -15.23 6.70 -23.58
C VAL A 363 -16.27 6.11 -22.62
N ILE A 364 -16.74 6.88 -21.65
CA ILE A 364 -17.81 6.43 -20.73
C ILE A 364 -19.07 6.09 -21.54
N GLY A 365 -19.63 4.89 -21.33
CA GLY A 365 -20.79 4.37 -22.07
C GLY A 365 -20.51 3.96 -23.53
N GLY A 366 -19.27 4.14 -24.01
CA GLY A 366 -18.88 3.78 -25.37
C GLY A 366 -18.40 2.33 -25.52
N ALA A 367 -18.06 1.96 -26.76
CA ALA A 367 -17.46 0.67 -27.05
C ALA A 367 -16.05 0.56 -26.44
N ILE A 368 -15.71 -0.64 -25.95
CA ILE A 368 -14.33 -0.96 -25.52
C ILE A 368 -13.45 -0.98 -26.76
N ARG A 369 -12.39 -0.17 -26.75
CA ARG A 369 -11.34 -0.16 -27.77
C ARG A 369 -10.00 0.22 -27.17
N PRO A 370 -8.88 -0.28 -27.70
CA PRO A 370 -7.56 0.20 -27.30
C PRO A 370 -7.39 1.69 -27.59
N ALA A 371 -6.54 2.33 -26.79
CA ALA A 371 -6.07 3.69 -27.06
C ALA A 371 -4.73 3.68 -27.81
N ASP A 372 -4.43 4.81 -28.45
CA ASP A 372 -3.17 5.07 -29.14
C ASP A 372 -2.27 5.96 -28.28
N VAL A 373 -0.96 5.86 -28.47
CA VAL A 373 -0.02 6.87 -28.00
C VAL A 373 -0.28 8.17 -28.75
N ALA A 374 -0.60 9.24 -28.03
CA ALA A 374 -0.72 10.58 -28.60
C ALA A 374 0.67 11.23 -28.70
N SER A 375 1.39 11.27 -27.57
CA SER A 375 2.74 11.82 -27.49
C SER A 375 3.47 11.32 -26.25
N THR A 376 4.79 11.16 -26.33
CA THR A 376 5.66 10.97 -25.16
C THR A 376 6.31 12.30 -24.83
N VAL A 377 5.99 12.85 -23.66
CA VAL A 377 6.41 14.20 -23.25
C VAL A 377 7.87 14.21 -22.77
N GLY A 378 8.33 13.11 -22.18
CA GLY A 378 9.70 12.94 -21.71
C GLY A 378 9.76 12.07 -20.46
N ALA A 379 10.93 12.00 -19.83
CA ALA A 379 11.10 11.29 -18.57
C ALA A 379 10.89 12.21 -17.37
N ALA A 380 10.06 11.78 -16.43
CA ALA A 380 10.00 12.35 -15.10
C ALA A 380 10.98 11.61 -14.18
N THR A 381 11.75 12.35 -13.40
CA THR A 381 12.65 11.79 -12.38
C THR A 381 12.05 12.06 -11.00
N ILE A 382 11.90 11.03 -10.18
CA ILE A 382 11.41 11.14 -8.81
C ILE A 382 12.47 10.63 -7.86
N VAL A 383 12.77 11.41 -6.82
CA VAL A 383 13.67 11.04 -5.72
C VAL A 383 12.89 11.13 -4.42
N PHE A 384 12.72 9.99 -3.75
CA PHE A 384 12.04 9.92 -2.46
C PHE A 384 13.04 10.12 -1.31
N ASP A 385 12.66 10.93 -0.34
CA ASP A 385 13.40 11.09 0.93
C ASP A 385 12.69 10.40 2.09
N SER A 386 11.39 10.12 1.94
CA SER A 386 10.62 9.32 2.88
C SER A 386 9.50 8.55 2.17
N PRO A 387 8.82 7.63 2.86
CA PRO A 387 7.63 6.93 2.35
C PRO A 387 6.54 7.84 1.77
N THR A 388 6.50 9.10 2.20
CA THR A 388 5.37 10.02 2.01
C THR A 388 5.82 11.38 1.47
N THR A 389 7.11 11.56 1.19
CA THR A 389 7.67 12.81 0.65
C THR A 389 8.74 12.52 -0.40
N GLY A 390 8.93 13.47 -1.31
CA GLY A 390 9.98 13.39 -2.31
C GLY A 390 10.09 14.66 -3.15
N THR A 391 10.91 14.57 -4.18
CA THR A 391 11.10 15.62 -5.19
C THR A 391 10.88 14.99 -6.56
N ILE A 392 10.08 15.66 -7.41
CA ILE A 392 9.89 15.28 -8.82
C ILE A 392 10.46 16.36 -9.73
N THR A 393 11.11 15.93 -10.81
CA THR A 393 11.46 16.77 -11.95
C THR A 393 10.67 16.27 -13.15
N LEU A 394 9.69 17.06 -13.58
CA LEU A 394 8.93 16.78 -14.81
C LEU A 394 9.76 17.13 -16.05
N PRO A 395 9.43 16.58 -17.23
CA PRO A 395 10.09 16.97 -18.47
C PRO A 395 10.04 18.49 -18.68
N PHE A 396 11.20 19.10 -18.92
CA PHE A 396 11.36 20.55 -19.15
C PHE A 396 10.93 21.45 -17.97
N ASP A 397 10.86 20.90 -16.76
CA ASP A 397 10.53 21.64 -15.54
C ASP A 397 11.70 21.61 -14.54
N THR A 398 11.60 22.43 -13.50
CA THR A 398 12.50 22.42 -12.35
C THR A 398 12.08 21.37 -11.30
N PRO A 399 13.00 20.92 -10.44
CA PRO A 399 12.65 20.03 -9.34
C PRO A 399 11.63 20.69 -8.39
N ARG A 400 10.56 19.96 -8.04
CA ARG A 400 9.50 20.42 -7.14
C ARG A 400 9.24 19.40 -6.05
N ARG A 401 8.90 19.90 -4.86
CA ARG A 401 8.56 19.05 -3.71
C ARG A 401 7.17 18.45 -3.88
N ILE A 402 7.06 17.19 -3.49
CA ILE A 402 5.82 16.44 -3.50
C ILE A 402 5.63 15.70 -2.18
N SER A 403 4.38 15.57 -1.78
CA SER A 403 3.98 14.86 -0.58
C SER A 403 2.75 14.00 -0.86
N ARG A 404 2.65 12.85 -0.18
CA ARG A 404 1.43 12.04 -0.19
C ARG A 404 0.29 12.90 0.33
N PHE A 405 -0.77 13.00 -0.46
CA PHE A 405 -1.93 13.80 -0.11
C PHE A 405 -2.67 13.15 1.04
N ARG A 406 -2.81 13.89 2.14
CA ARG A 406 -3.52 13.46 3.34
C ARG A 406 -4.86 14.15 3.45
N TYR A 407 -5.92 13.38 3.64
CA TYR A 407 -7.30 13.85 3.74
C TYR A 407 -8.07 13.22 4.90
N GLU A 408 -7.47 12.28 5.64
CA GLU A 408 -8.00 11.82 6.92
C GLU A 408 -7.07 12.14 8.10
N ASP A 409 -7.66 12.41 9.26
CA ASP A 409 -6.93 12.50 10.52
C ASP A 409 -7.31 11.33 11.43
N HIS A 410 -6.32 10.50 11.75
CA HIS A 410 -6.45 9.30 12.56
C HIS A 410 -5.66 9.37 13.87
N LEU A 411 -5.24 10.57 14.30
CA LEU A 411 -4.47 10.75 15.54
C LEU A 411 -5.15 10.18 16.79
N VAL A 412 -6.48 10.27 16.86
CA VAL A 412 -7.27 9.72 17.97
C VAL A 412 -7.07 8.20 18.17
N ARG A 413 -6.70 7.47 17.12
CA ARG A 413 -6.41 6.03 17.19
C ARG A 413 -5.14 5.72 17.98
N PHE A 414 -4.20 6.66 18.07
CA PHE A 414 -3.01 6.53 18.89
C PHE A 414 -3.25 6.83 20.37
N ASN A 415 -4.34 7.51 20.73
CA ASN A 415 -4.70 7.72 22.13
C ASN A 415 -5.31 6.43 22.70
N LYS A 416 -4.50 5.36 22.78
CA LYS A 416 -4.89 3.96 23.07
C LYS A 416 -3.78 3.14 23.74
N ALA A 417 -4.20 2.14 24.50
CA ALA A 417 -3.31 1.16 25.11
C ALA A 417 -3.29 -0.07 24.21
N PHE A 418 -2.08 -0.59 24.01
CA PHE A 418 -1.83 -1.73 23.14
C PHE A 418 -1.11 -2.83 23.90
N SER A 419 -1.44 -4.06 23.55
CA SER A 419 -0.65 -5.24 23.87
C SER A 419 0.16 -5.59 22.63
N ALA A 420 1.48 -5.48 22.72
CA ALA A 420 2.37 -5.56 21.57
C ALA A 420 3.50 -6.56 21.79
N GLN A 421 4.11 -6.95 20.67
CA GLN A 421 5.42 -7.59 20.59
C GLN A 421 6.39 -6.60 19.98
N VAL A 422 7.53 -6.39 20.64
CA VAL A 422 8.61 -5.54 20.15
C VAL A 422 9.76 -6.41 19.71
N TYR A 423 10.08 -6.35 18.42
CA TYR A 423 11.12 -7.17 17.79
C TYR A 423 12.36 -6.31 17.54
N PRO A 424 13.54 -6.70 18.04
CA PRO A 424 14.78 -6.17 17.50
C PRO A 424 14.86 -6.54 16.02
N PHE A 425 15.27 -5.62 15.15
CA PHE A 425 15.29 -5.86 13.70
C PHE A 425 16.16 -7.06 13.29
N TRP A 426 17.13 -7.43 14.13
CA TRP A 426 18.03 -8.58 13.93
C TRP A 426 17.53 -9.90 14.56
N SER A 427 16.37 -9.89 15.23
CA SER A 427 15.86 -11.03 15.98
C SER A 427 14.39 -11.31 15.67
N PRO A 428 14.02 -12.56 15.33
CA PRO A 428 12.63 -12.96 15.15
C PRO A 428 11.89 -13.18 16.48
N THR A 429 12.60 -13.08 17.61
CA THR A 429 12.02 -13.20 18.96
C THR A 429 11.63 -11.82 19.46
N GLY A 430 10.33 -11.61 19.64
CA GLY A 430 9.76 -10.39 20.20
C GLY A 430 9.72 -10.42 21.72
N THR A 431 9.65 -9.24 22.32
CA THR A 431 9.36 -9.07 23.74
C THR A 431 7.93 -8.57 23.91
N ALA A 432 7.13 -9.30 24.68
CA ALA A 432 5.78 -8.88 25.05
C ALA A 432 5.86 -7.57 25.84
N THR A 433 5.15 -6.56 25.34
CA THR A 433 5.23 -5.17 25.81
C THR A 433 3.85 -4.55 25.85
N SER A 434 3.43 -4.05 27.01
CA SER A 434 2.30 -3.12 27.08
C SER A 434 2.75 -1.74 26.66
N ILE A 435 1.94 -1.08 25.84
CA ILE A 435 2.21 0.25 25.31
C ILE A 435 1.03 1.16 25.64
N ASP A 436 1.28 2.33 26.22
CA ASP A 436 0.30 3.40 26.38
C ASP A 436 0.73 4.57 25.50
N MET A 437 -0.09 4.93 24.50
CA MET A 437 0.21 6.03 23.60
C MET A 437 -0.79 7.17 23.76
N VAL A 438 -0.28 8.40 23.61
CA VAL A 438 -1.04 9.63 23.48
C VAL A 438 -0.37 10.49 22.42
N VAL A 439 -1.13 10.84 21.39
CA VAL A 439 -0.69 11.75 20.33
C VAL A 439 -1.74 12.81 20.13
N ARG A 440 -1.41 14.05 20.50
CA ARG A 440 -2.29 15.23 20.37
C ARG A 440 -1.48 16.51 20.56
N ASP A 441 -1.96 17.61 20.03
CA ASP A 441 -1.40 18.95 20.31
C ASP A 441 0.13 19.03 20.08
N ASN A 442 0.61 18.41 19.00
CA ASN A 442 2.04 18.27 18.66
C ASN A 442 2.89 17.52 19.71
N VAL A 443 2.27 16.81 20.65
CA VAL A 443 2.93 15.96 21.64
C VAL A 443 2.79 14.50 21.25
N PHE A 444 3.93 13.81 21.19
CA PHE A 444 4.00 12.36 21.17
C PHE A 444 4.44 11.86 22.55
N ARG A 445 3.60 11.04 23.17
CA ARG A 445 3.90 10.32 24.39
C ARG A 445 3.67 8.83 24.16
N MET A 446 4.67 8.02 24.45
CA MET A 446 4.52 6.57 24.53
C MET A 446 5.18 6.07 25.81
N ASP A 447 4.48 5.24 26.58
CA ASP A 447 5.03 4.57 27.75
C ASP A 447 4.98 3.07 27.50
N THR A 448 6.10 2.37 27.70
CA THR A 448 6.19 0.92 27.48
C THR A 448 6.59 0.20 28.75
N ARG A 449 6.05 -0.99 28.95
CA ARG A 449 6.43 -1.90 30.04
C ARG A 449 6.48 -3.32 29.51
N THR A 450 7.57 -4.03 29.80
CA THR A 450 7.71 -5.44 29.41
C THR A 450 7.11 -6.36 30.48
N GLU A 451 7.07 -7.66 30.22
CA GLU A 451 6.73 -8.67 31.25
C GLU A 451 7.64 -8.61 32.48
N ASN A 452 8.90 -8.18 32.32
CA ASN A 452 9.72 -7.79 33.45
C ASN A 452 9.29 -6.39 33.92
N PRO A 453 8.61 -6.26 35.08
CA PRO A 453 8.09 -4.98 35.54
C PRO A 453 9.20 -3.99 35.91
N SER A 454 10.44 -4.46 36.08
CA SER A 454 11.58 -3.59 36.31
C SER A 454 12.08 -2.89 35.04
N VAL A 455 11.53 -3.20 33.86
CA VAL A 455 11.91 -2.59 32.57
C VAL A 455 10.73 -1.80 32.02
N ALA A 456 10.85 -0.47 32.12
CA ALA A 456 9.88 0.49 31.60
C ALA A 456 10.59 1.58 30.82
N CYS A 457 10.00 2.04 29.72
CA CYS A 457 10.54 3.16 28.95
C CYS A 457 9.48 4.21 28.69
N GLU A 458 9.89 5.47 28.77
CA GLU A 458 9.09 6.64 28.45
C GLU A 458 9.66 7.32 27.22
N TYR A 459 8.81 7.59 26.24
CA TYR A 459 9.14 8.29 25.01
C TYR A 459 8.39 9.61 25.00
N ARG A 460 9.12 10.70 24.83
CA ARG A 460 8.60 12.08 24.82
C ARG A 460 9.15 12.79 23.61
N GLY A 461 8.28 13.37 22.79
CA GLY A 461 8.70 14.07 21.58
C GLY A 461 7.58 14.85 20.93
N THR A 462 7.86 15.31 19.72
CA THR A 462 6.87 15.88 18.80
C THR A 462 6.60 14.88 17.68
N TYR A 463 5.45 15.01 17.02
CA TYR A 463 5.12 14.18 15.87
C TYR A 463 4.92 15.03 14.63
N ARG A 464 5.09 14.38 13.49
CA ARG A 464 4.60 14.86 12.21
C ARG A 464 3.71 13.79 11.60
N LEU A 465 2.62 14.22 11.00
CA LEU A 465 1.79 13.34 10.20
C LEU A 465 2.59 12.88 8.98
N SER A 466 2.54 11.58 8.68
CA SER A 466 3.32 10.95 7.62
C SER A 466 2.48 9.88 6.95
N GLY A 467 1.84 10.24 5.84
CA GLY A 467 0.92 9.37 5.11
C GLY A 467 -0.21 8.85 6.00
N GLU A 468 -0.44 7.53 5.97
CA GLU A 468 -1.44 6.83 6.81
C GLU A 468 -1.15 6.90 8.33
N GLY A 469 0.00 7.43 8.73
CA GLY A 469 0.48 7.37 10.11
C GLY A 469 1.14 8.65 10.59
N LEU A 470 2.17 8.47 11.40
CA LEU A 470 3.01 9.53 11.92
C LEU A 470 4.47 9.08 12.04
N ASP A 471 5.35 10.07 12.03
CA ASP A 471 6.73 9.95 12.47
C ASP A 471 6.91 10.80 13.74
N SER A 472 7.86 10.42 14.58
CA SER A 472 8.12 11.10 15.85
C SER A 472 9.60 11.12 16.18
N GLU A 473 10.07 12.16 16.84
CA GLU A 473 11.44 12.26 17.32
C GLU A 473 11.48 12.91 18.71
N GLY A 474 12.46 12.53 19.51
CA GLY A 474 12.60 13.07 20.85
C GLY A 474 13.48 12.22 21.76
N THR A 475 13.12 12.17 23.04
CA THR A 475 13.88 11.48 24.07
C THR A 475 13.17 10.24 24.56
N ARG A 476 13.94 9.15 24.68
CA ARG A 476 13.57 7.89 25.32
C ARG A 476 14.31 7.80 26.65
N THR A 477 13.58 7.57 27.73
CA THR A 477 14.13 7.34 29.06
C THR A 477 13.69 5.97 29.55
N CYS A 478 14.63 5.06 29.81
CA CYS A 478 14.33 3.71 30.26
C CYS A 478 14.86 3.45 31.65
N THR A 479 14.01 2.91 32.51
CA THR A 479 14.41 2.40 33.83
C THR A 479 14.49 0.88 33.76
N ALA A 480 15.64 0.35 34.14
CA ALA A 480 15.94 -1.07 34.29
C ALA A 480 16.52 -1.35 35.69
N SER A 481 16.66 -2.62 36.06
CA SER A 481 17.31 -3.02 37.32
C SER A 481 18.77 -2.53 37.44
N THR A 482 19.42 -2.25 36.31
CA THR A 482 20.80 -1.75 36.21
C THR A 482 20.92 -0.23 36.25
N GLY A 483 19.80 0.51 36.24
CA GLY A 483 19.79 1.98 36.28
C GLY A 483 18.81 2.60 35.30
N THR A 484 18.88 3.93 35.15
CA THR A 484 18.08 4.69 34.18
C THR A 484 18.98 5.19 33.04
N THR A 485 18.57 4.97 31.80
CA THR A 485 19.21 5.50 30.59
C THR A 485 18.32 6.57 29.96
N SER A 486 18.93 7.53 29.26
CA SER A 486 18.22 8.55 28.49
C SER A 486 18.95 8.80 27.18
N GLU A 487 18.21 8.77 26.08
CA GLU A 487 18.78 8.83 24.73
C GLU A 487 17.79 9.40 23.71
N ALA A 488 18.26 9.70 22.50
CA ALA A 488 17.39 10.10 21.40
C ALA A 488 16.69 8.88 20.78
N TYR A 489 15.45 9.06 20.34
CA TYR A 489 14.75 8.10 19.49
C TYR A 489 14.21 8.76 18.24
N ARG A 490 13.97 7.94 17.21
CA ARG A 490 13.24 8.29 16.00
C ARG A 490 12.25 7.20 15.66
N ALA A 491 10.97 7.52 15.67
CA ALA A 491 9.87 6.66 15.25
C ALA A 491 9.50 6.97 13.80
N GLU A 492 9.33 5.93 13.00
CA GLU A 492 8.93 6.02 11.60
C GLU A 492 7.71 5.14 11.34
N GLN A 493 6.77 5.65 10.55
CA GLN A 493 5.62 4.90 10.04
C GLN A 493 4.78 4.22 11.13
N PHE A 494 4.60 4.90 12.25
CA PHE A 494 3.64 4.44 13.24
C PHE A 494 2.24 4.61 12.67
N THR A 495 1.49 3.51 12.55
CA THR A 495 0.10 3.49 12.08
C THR A 495 -0.77 2.69 13.03
N VAL A 496 -2.02 3.10 13.20
CA VAL A 496 -3.07 2.32 13.84
C VAL A 496 -4.22 2.20 12.86
N ASP A 497 -4.44 0.98 12.37
CA ASP A 497 -5.47 0.73 11.36
C ASP A 497 -6.89 0.78 11.94
N ARG A 498 -7.88 0.58 11.06
CA ARG A 498 -9.30 0.56 11.44
C ARG A 498 -9.71 -0.61 12.36
N ASN A 499 -8.84 -1.60 12.55
CA ASN A 499 -9.05 -2.73 13.46
C ASN A 499 -8.27 -2.53 14.78
N GLY A 500 -7.54 -1.42 14.92
CA GLY A 500 -6.71 -1.11 16.08
C GLY A 500 -5.38 -1.87 16.10
N LEU A 501 -4.91 -2.33 14.94
CA LEU A 501 -3.59 -2.94 14.81
C LEU A 501 -2.53 -1.84 14.76
N LEU A 502 -1.68 -1.81 15.77
CA LEU A 502 -0.51 -0.96 15.86
C LEU A 502 0.63 -1.61 15.09
N ARG A 503 1.23 -0.85 14.17
CA ARG A 503 2.54 -1.17 13.59
C ARG A 503 3.41 0.07 13.54
N GLY A 504 4.72 -0.11 13.65
CA GLY A 504 5.67 0.98 13.47
C GLY A 504 7.11 0.53 13.68
N MET A 505 8.04 1.40 13.31
CA MET A 505 9.47 1.17 13.52
C MET A 505 10.05 2.28 14.39
N MET A 506 10.99 1.93 15.25
CA MET A 506 11.72 2.91 16.06
C MET A 506 13.21 2.62 16.07
N GLN A 507 14.00 3.67 15.99
CA GLN A 507 15.44 3.64 16.12
C GLN A 507 15.87 4.34 17.42
N ASN A 508 16.78 3.72 18.16
CA ASN A 508 17.37 4.26 19.40
C ASN A 508 18.87 4.52 19.21
N ALA A 509 19.42 5.53 19.88
CA ALA A 509 20.82 5.98 19.69
C ALA A 509 21.87 5.09 20.39
N SER A 510 21.60 4.58 21.59
CA SER A 510 22.56 3.85 22.45
C SER A 510 22.82 2.43 22.01
N ASP A 511 21.92 1.83 21.22
CA ASP A 511 22.05 0.45 20.72
C ASP A 511 22.83 0.39 19.40
N GLY A 512 23.77 1.32 19.18
CA GLY A 512 24.47 1.48 17.90
C GLY A 512 23.54 1.83 16.74
N GLY A 513 22.40 2.47 17.02
CA GLY A 513 21.36 2.73 16.02
C GLY A 513 20.39 1.56 15.82
N GLY A 514 20.24 0.67 16.81
CA GLY A 514 19.33 -0.47 16.76
C GLY A 514 17.90 -0.07 16.38
N ARG A 515 17.33 -0.79 15.41
CA ARG A 515 15.95 -0.64 14.95
C ARG A 515 15.05 -1.69 15.62
N TYR A 516 13.84 -1.29 15.95
CA TYR A 516 12.84 -2.11 16.62
C TYR A 516 11.52 -2.00 15.88
N ILE A 517 10.86 -3.14 15.67
CA ILE A 517 9.53 -3.21 15.07
C ILE A 517 8.52 -3.40 16.20
N TYR A 518 7.51 -2.54 16.24
CA TYR A 518 6.42 -2.56 17.20
C TYR A 518 5.19 -3.11 16.49
N LEU A 519 4.65 -4.23 16.98
CA LEU A 519 3.43 -4.85 16.43
C LEU A 519 2.48 -5.14 17.57
N GLY A 520 1.25 -4.66 17.51
CA GLY A 520 0.29 -4.92 18.56
C GLY A 520 -1.14 -4.75 18.13
N ALA A 521 -2.03 -5.05 19.07
CA ALA A 521 -3.43 -4.72 18.97
C ALA A 521 -3.86 -4.02 20.26
N CYS A 522 -5.13 -3.65 20.35
CA CYS A 522 -5.66 -3.00 21.52
C CYS A 522 -5.51 -3.86 22.78
N TRP A 523 -5.56 -3.21 23.94
CA TRP A 523 -5.33 -3.84 25.25
C TRP A 523 -6.02 -5.21 25.41
N ASN A 524 -5.29 -6.16 25.98
CA ASN A 524 -5.59 -7.61 26.03
C ASN A 524 -5.46 -8.34 24.68
N GLY A 525 -4.74 -7.78 23.71
CA GLY A 525 -4.44 -8.44 22.44
C GLY A 525 -5.65 -8.62 21.51
N ARG A 526 -6.76 -7.93 21.79
CA ARG A 526 -7.96 -7.95 20.95
C ARG A 526 -7.95 -6.80 19.94
N LEU A 527 -8.78 -6.94 18.91
CA LEU A 527 -9.08 -5.82 18.01
C LEU A 527 -9.85 -4.72 18.75
N CYS A 528 -9.64 -3.47 18.36
CA CYS A 528 -10.50 -2.39 18.79
C CYS A 528 -11.83 -2.44 18.04
N THR A 529 -12.89 -2.01 18.70
CA THR A 529 -14.14 -1.65 18.03
C THR A 529 -13.99 -0.27 17.38
N GLN A 530 -14.80 0.01 16.35
CA GLN A 530 -14.80 1.31 15.70
C GLN A 530 -15.09 2.48 16.66
N PRO A 531 -16.08 2.42 17.57
CA PRO A 531 -16.31 3.49 18.55
C PRO A 531 -15.11 3.74 19.45
N GLU A 532 -14.38 2.69 19.83
CA GLU A 532 -13.13 2.85 20.60
C GLU A 532 -12.10 3.64 19.81
N LEU A 533 -11.90 3.34 18.53
CA LEU A 533 -10.91 4.01 17.69
C LEU A 533 -11.26 5.47 17.39
N GLU A 534 -12.54 5.80 17.29
CA GLU A 534 -13.02 7.14 16.92
C GLU A 534 -13.07 8.11 18.11
N GLN A 535 -13.00 7.61 19.35
CA GLN A 535 -13.08 8.44 20.56
C GLN A 535 -11.73 8.48 21.29
N PRO A 536 -11.36 9.63 21.89
CA PRO A 536 -10.31 9.65 22.90
C PRO A 536 -10.64 8.67 24.03
N ARG A 537 -9.61 8.12 24.67
CA ARG A 537 -9.75 7.33 25.90
C ARG A 537 -10.46 8.09 27.02
#